data_AF-A0A453CDR1-F1
#
_entry.id   AF-A0A453CDR1-F1
#
_cell.length_a   1.000
_cell.length_b   1.000
_cell.length_c   1.000
_cell.angle_alpha   90.00
_cell.angle_beta   90.00
_cell.angle_gamma   90.00
#
_symmetry.space_group_name_H-M   'P 1'
#
loop_
_entity.id
_entity.type
_entity.pdbx_description
1 polymer ?
#
loop_
_entity_poly.entity_id
_entity_poly.type
_entity_poly.pdbx_seq_one_letter_code
_entity_poly.pdbx_strand_id
1 'polypeptide(L)'
;MWKWNGVQRLYELGARRVIVTGTGMIGCVPAELALHSLDGSCAPDLTRAADLFNPQLERMLTELNGEVGHDDVFIAANTNRVSFDFMFNPQQYGMVSSRSNKIRSCWHADL
;
A
#
# COMPACT_ATOMS: atom_id res chain seq x y z
N MET A 1 -10.00 22.11 5.55
CA MET A 1 -8.91 21.15 5.27
C MET A 1 -9.18 19.91 6.10
N TRP A 2 -9.53 18.79 5.48
CA TRP A 2 -10.00 17.59 6.17
C TRP A 2 -8.83 16.91 6.89
N LYS A 3 -8.66 17.19 8.20
CA LYS A 3 -7.69 16.46 9.03
C LYS A 3 -8.19 15.03 9.23
N TRP A 4 -7.36 14.05 8.89
CA TRP A 4 -7.65 12.63 9.08
C TRP A 4 -7.56 12.28 10.58
N ASN A 5 -8.70 12.32 11.27
CA ASN A 5 -8.79 12.14 12.73
C ASN A 5 -8.43 10.73 13.24
N GLY A 6 -8.24 9.74 12.36
CA GLY A 6 -8.03 8.35 12.77
C GLY A 6 -6.68 8.10 13.47
N VAL A 7 -5.58 8.55 12.87
CA VAL A 7 -4.24 8.33 13.43
C VAL A 7 -3.98 9.23 14.64
N GLN A 8 -4.46 10.47 14.62
CA GLN A 8 -4.35 11.39 15.76
C GLN A 8 -5.04 10.81 17.01
N ARG A 9 -6.19 10.13 16.84
CA ARG A 9 -6.89 9.48 17.96
C ARG A 9 -6.04 8.44 18.68
N LEU A 10 -5.15 7.74 17.97
CA LEU A 10 -4.23 6.78 18.60
C LEU A 10 -3.29 7.48 19.58
N TYR A 11 -2.81 8.69 19.25
CA TYR A 11 -1.97 9.48 20.13
C TYR A 11 -2.71 9.95 21.39
N GLU A 12 -3.96 10.41 21.22
CA GLU A 12 -4.85 10.80 22.34
C GLU A 12 -5.11 9.63 23.30
N LEU A 13 -5.15 8.40 22.78
CA LEU A 13 -5.30 7.17 23.57
C LEU A 13 -3.98 6.67 24.19
N GLY A 14 -2.87 7.37 23.96
CA GLY A 14 -1.58 7.06 24.59
C GLY A 14 -0.53 6.42 23.67
N ALA A 15 -0.82 6.18 22.39
CA ALA A 15 0.20 5.68 21.46
C ALA A 15 1.31 6.73 21.28
N ARG A 16 2.57 6.28 21.27
CA ARG A 16 3.75 7.14 21.08
C ARG A 16 4.64 6.70 19.92
N ARG A 17 4.33 5.56 19.32
CA ARG A 17 4.93 5.06 18.08
C ARG A 17 3.86 4.34 17.29
N VAL A 18 3.57 4.83 16.10
CA VAL A 18 2.53 4.33 15.20
C VAL A 18 3.13 4.19 13.82
N ILE A 19 3.22 2.95 13.34
CA ILE A 19 3.61 2.69 11.96
C ILE A 19 2.36 2.83 11.09
N VAL A 20 2.43 3.71 10.11
CA VAL A 20 1.34 3.97 9.17
C VAL A 20 1.79 3.47 7.80
N THR A 21 1.11 2.45 7.28
CA THR A 21 1.45 1.83 6.00
C THR A 21 0.86 2.60 4.82
N GLY A 22 1.68 2.89 3.81
CA GLY A 22 1.20 3.32 2.49
C GLY A 22 0.47 2.19 1.74
N THR A 23 -0.04 2.48 0.54
CA THR A 23 -0.94 1.57 -0.22
C THR A 23 -0.26 0.39 -0.90
N GLY A 24 1.07 0.26 -0.80
CA GLY A 24 1.81 -0.75 -1.57
C GLY A 24 1.67 -0.54 -3.09
N MET A 25 2.00 -1.57 -3.87
CA MET A 25 1.75 -1.58 -5.32
C MET A 25 0.32 -2.06 -5.61
N ILE A 26 -0.69 -1.29 -5.21
CA ILE A 26 -2.10 -1.73 -5.26
C ILE A 26 -2.55 -2.13 -6.67
N GLY A 27 -2.10 -1.44 -7.73
CA GLY A 27 -2.43 -1.84 -9.10
C GLY A 27 -1.86 -3.19 -9.55
N CYS A 28 -0.92 -3.75 -8.79
CA CYS A 28 -0.24 -5.00 -9.11
C CYS A 28 -0.63 -6.16 -8.18
N VAL A 29 -1.53 -5.95 -7.21
CA VAL A 29 -1.92 -7.05 -6.31
C VAL A 29 -2.71 -8.11 -7.10
N PRO A 30 -2.69 -9.38 -6.68
CA PRO A 30 -3.27 -10.45 -7.49
C PRO A 30 -4.76 -10.25 -7.82
N ALA A 31 -5.54 -9.68 -6.89
CA ALA A 31 -6.94 -9.35 -7.13
C ALA A 31 -7.12 -8.33 -8.26
N GLU A 32 -6.32 -7.26 -8.27
CA GLU A 32 -6.42 -6.22 -9.30
C GLU A 32 -5.89 -6.71 -10.64
N LEU A 33 -4.85 -7.56 -10.66
CA LEU A 33 -4.42 -8.24 -11.88
C LEU A 33 -5.53 -9.13 -12.45
N ALA A 34 -6.29 -9.83 -11.59
CA ALA A 34 -7.40 -10.67 -12.05
C ALA A 34 -8.54 -9.87 -12.70
N LEU A 35 -8.80 -8.68 -12.19
CA LEU A 35 -9.91 -7.82 -12.63
C LEU A 35 -9.54 -6.93 -13.82
N HIS A 36 -8.33 -6.40 -13.84
CA HIS A 36 -7.93 -5.33 -14.76
C HIS A 36 -6.89 -5.75 -15.79
N SER A 37 -6.29 -6.94 -15.66
CA SER A 37 -5.18 -7.35 -16.52
C SER A 37 -5.54 -8.48 -17.48
N LEU A 38 -5.17 -8.31 -18.76
CA LEU A 38 -5.25 -9.36 -19.77
C LEU A 38 -3.88 -10.01 -20.03
N ASP A 39 -2.80 -9.25 -19.82
CA ASP A 39 -1.42 -9.63 -20.13
C ASP A 39 -0.53 -9.73 -18.87
N GLY A 40 -1.07 -9.47 -17.68
CA GLY A 40 -0.32 -9.39 -16.43
C GLY A 40 0.25 -8.00 -16.12
N SER A 41 -0.08 -6.98 -16.90
CA SER A 41 0.18 -5.57 -16.57
C SER A 41 -0.63 -5.10 -15.36
N CYS A 42 -0.02 -4.23 -14.55
CA CYS A 42 -0.70 -3.63 -13.40
C CYS A 42 -1.75 -2.61 -13.83
N ALA A 43 -2.82 -2.48 -13.05
CA ALA A 43 -3.87 -1.49 -13.27
C ALA A 43 -3.29 -0.05 -13.20
N PRO A 44 -3.31 0.72 -14.31
CA PRO A 44 -2.66 2.04 -14.35
C PRO A 44 -3.31 3.07 -13.43
N ASP A 45 -4.64 3.08 -13.35
CA ASP A 45 -5.38 4.04 -12.52
C ASP A 45 -5.13 3.84 -11.03
N LEU A 46 -5.06 2.57 -10.60
CA LEU A 46 -4.75 2.20 -9.22
C LEU A 46 -3.29 2.48 -8.86
N THR A 47 -2.37 2.24 -9.81
CA THR A 47 -0.96 2.61 -9.65
C THR A 47 -0.84 4.12 -9.47
N ARG A 48 -1.49 4.91 -10.33
CA ARG A 48 -1.50 6.37 -10.24
C ARG A 48 -2.12 6.89 -8.94
N ALA A 49 -3.19 6.25 -8.46
CA ALA A 49 -3.79 6.59 -7.18
C ALA A 49 -2.80 6.39 -6.02
N ALA A 50 -2.05 5.29 -6.02
CA ALA A 50 -1.00 5.04 -5.03
C ALA A 50 0.14 6.07 -5.09
N ASP A 51 0.58 6.42 -6.31
CA ASP A 51 1.65 7.41 -6.53
C ASP A 51 1.26 8.82 -6.03
N LEU A 52 -0.03 9.16 -6.09
CA LEU A 52 -0.54 10.41 -5.53
C LEU A 52 -0.73 10.34 -4.01
N PHE A 53 -1.22 9.20 -3.52
CA PHE A 53 -1.56 9.01 -2.11
C PHE A 53 -0.32 8.92 -1.21
N ASN A 54 0.69 8.11 -1.56
CA ASN A 54 1.81 7.83 -0.65
C ASN A 54 2.61 9.10 -0.27
N PRO A 55 2.95 10.01 -1.20
CA PRO A 55 3.60 11.27 -0.84
C PRO A 55 2.70 12.23 -0.04
N GLN A 56 1.37 12.15 -0.23
CA GLN A 56 0.43 12.93 0.56
C GLN A 56 0.34 12.40 2.00
N LEU A 57 0.34 11.08 2.17
CA LEU A 57 0.41 10.43 3.47
C LEU A 57 1.67 10.86 4.23
N GLU A 58 2.85 10.77 3.61
CA GLU A 58 4.11 11.19 4.26
C GLU A 58 4.10 12.66 4.72
N ARG A 59 3.58 13.56 3.87
CA ARG A 59 3.43 14.98 4.24
C ARG A 59 2.47 15.18 5.41
N MET A 60 1.32 14.51 5.38
CA MET A 60 0.33 14.60 6.46
C MET A 60 0.90 14.07 7.78
N LEU A 61 1.65 12.97 7.78
CA LEU A 61 2.26 12.45 9.00
C LEU A 61 3.36 13.39 9.53
N THR A 62 4.11 14.03 8.64
CA THR A 62 5.06 15.09 9.01
C THR A 62 4.36 16.26 9.68
N GLU A 63 3.24 16.74 9.13
CA GLU A 63 2.43 17.81 9.72
C GLU A 63 1.89 17.41 11.10
N LEU A 64 1.36 16.19 11.23
CA LEU A 64 0.84 15.67 12.50
C LEU A 64 1.92 15.55 13.59
N ASN A 65 3.11 15.09 13.22
CA ASN A 65 4.27 15.04 14.12
C ASN A 65 4.64 16.45 14.63
N GLY A 66 4.61 17.46 13.75
CA GLY A 66 4.77 18.87 14.13
C GLY A 66 3.69 19.37 15.09
N GLU A 67 2.44 18.93 14.93
CA GLU A 67 1.32 19.31 15.81
C GLU A 67 1.40 18.68 17.20
N VAL A 68 1.89 17.44 17.32
CA VAL A 68 2.07 16.78 18.62
C VAL A 68 3.40 17.11 19.29
N GLY A 69 4.27 17.87 18.61
CA GLY A 69 5.56 18.31 19.13
C GLY A 69 6.64 17.21 19.17
N HIS A 70 6.50 16.17 18.34
CA HIS A 70 7.42 15.03 18.29
C HIS A 70 7.63 14.56 16.87
N ASP A 71 8.88 14.38 16.45
CA ASP A 71 9.22 14.04 15.06
C ASP A 71 8.99 12.56 14.68
N ASP A 72 8.81 11.66 15.66
CA ASP A 72 8.86 10.20 15.46
C ASP A 72 7.62 9.43 15.98
N VAL A 73 6.51 10.11 16.27
CA VAL A 73 5.28 9.45 16.72
C VAL A 73 4.63 8.66 15.59
N PHE A 74 4.41 9.32 14.45
CA PHE A 74 3.82 8.69 13.26
C PHE A 74 4.90 8.45 12.22
N ILE A 75 5.11 7.18 11.87
CA ILE A 75 6.19 6.73 10.99
C ILE A 75 5.57 6.13 9.74
N ALA A 76 5.82 6.74 8.58
CA ALA A 76 5.41 6.18 7.31
C ALA A 76 6.23 4.93 6.97
N ALA A 77 5.56 3.81 6.71
CA ALA A 77 6.19 2.64 6.13
C ALA A 77 6.05 2.69 4.60
N ASN A 78 7.19 2.73 3.89
CA ASN A 78 7.23 2.62 2.43
C ASN A 78 6.89 1.19 1.99
N THR A 79 5.60 0.91 1.99
CA THR A 79 5.02 -0.39 1.64
C THR A 79 5.11 -0.63 0.13
N ASN A 80 5.20 0.43 -0.67
CA ASN A 80 5.37 0.34 -2.13
C ASN A 80 6.69 -0.36 -2.48
N ARG A 81 7.80 0.01 -1.81
CA ARG A 81 9.09 -0.66 -1.99
C ARG A 81 9.04 -2.15 -1.65
N VAL A 82 8.48 -2.50 -0.50
CA VAL A 82 8.36 -3.92 -0.09
C VAL A 82 7.49 -4.70 -1.08
N SER A 83 6.40 -4.10 -1.54
CA SER A 83 5.53 -4.70 -2.56
C SER A 83 6.26 -4.86 -3.89
N PHE A 84 7.10 -3.90 -4.28
CA PHE A 84 7.94 -3.99 -5.47
C PHE A 84 8.92 -5.15 -5.39
N ASP A 85 9.66 -5.27 -4.29
CA ASP A 85 10.63 -6.35 -4.11
C ASP A 85 9.94 -7.72 -4.16
N PHE A 86 8.77 -7.86 -3.52
CA PHE A 86 7.96 -9.07 -3.61
C PHE A 86 7.46 -9.35 -5.04
N MET A 87 7.04 -8.32 -5.77
CA MET A 87 6.51 -8.44 -7.13
C MET A 87 7.57 -8.79 -8.17
N PHE A 88 8.78 -8.28 -8.03
CA PHE A 88 9.84 -8.44 -9.04
C PHE A 88 10.95 -9.39 -8.63
N ASN A 89 11.08 -9.72 -7.34
CA ASN A 89 12.06 -10.68 -6.80
C ASN A 89 11.41 -11.80 -5.96
N PRO A 90 10.32 -12.46 -6.42
CA PRO A 90 9.55 -13.41 -5.59
C PRO A 90 10.38 -14.58 -5.05
N GLN A 91 11.46 -14.95 -5.75
CA GLN A 91 12.35 -16.04 -5.35
C GLN A 91 13.13 -15.72 -4.07
N GLN A 92 13.44 -14.44 -3.81
CA GLN A 92 14.04 -14.00 -2.54
C GLN A 92 13.08 -14.20 -1.35
N TYR A 93 11.79 -14.38 -1.64
CA TYR A 93 10.72 -14.60 -0.67
C TYR A 93 10.16 -16.03 -0.75
N GLY A 94 10.86 -16.96 -1.40
CA GLY A 94 10.44 -18.37 -1.51
C GLY A 94 9.27 -18.62 -2.47
N MET A 95 8.95 -17.67 -3.33
CA MET A 95 7.89 -17.78 -4.33
C MET A 95 8.44 -17.97 -5.75
N VAL A 96 7.74 -18.77 -6.56
CA VAL A 96 8.06 -18.94 -7.99
C VAL A 96 7.59 -17.72 -8.80
N SER A 97 6.42 -17.18 -8.47
CA SER A 97 5.84 -15.97 -9.04
C SER A 97 4.94 -15.29 -8.02
N SER A 98 4.96 -13.96 -8.01
CA SER A 98 4.02 -13.08 -7.30
C SER A 98 2.88 -12.60 -8.21
N ARG A 99 3.03 -12.78 -9.53
CA ARG A 99 2.02 -12.52 -10.55
C ARG A 99 1.23 -13.80 -10.84
N SER A 100 -0.09 -13.73 -10.80
CA SER A 100 -0.94 -14.86 -11.17
C SER A 100 -1.99 -14.44 -12.19
N ASN A 101 -1.73 -14.76 -13.46
CA ASN A 101 -2.76 -14.76 -14.51
C ASN A 101 -3.72 -15.95 -14.35
N LYS A 102 -3.48 -16.85 -13.38
CA LYS A 102 -4.34 -18.00 -13.06
C LYS A 102 -5.56 -17.64 -12.23
N ILE A 103 -5.70 -16.41 -11.74
CA ILE A 103 -6.91 -16.05 -10.98
C ILE A 103 -8.14 -16.06 -11.89
N ARG A 104 -8.02 -15.69 -13.18
CA ARG A 104 -9.12 -15.86 -14.14
C ARG A 104 -9.57 -17.31 -14.29
N SER A 105 -8.65 -18.27 -14.27
CA SER A 105 -9.01 -19.69 -14.31
C SER A 105 -9.69 -20.18 -13.03
N CYS A 106 -9.56 -19.47 -11.90
CA CYS A 106 -10.33 -19.77 -10.68
C CYS A 106 -11.76 -19.19 -10.74
N TRP A 107 -11.97 -18.07 -11.44
CA TRP A 107 -13.30 -17.46 -11.61
C TRP A 107 -14.14 -18.09 -12.74
N HIS A 108 -13.50 -18.85 -13.63
CA HIS A 108 -14.18 -19.58 -14.71
C HIS A 108 -14.28 -21.10 -14.44
N ALA A 109 -14.00 -21.56 -13.22
CA ALA A 109 -14.07 -22.98 -12.87
C ALA A 109 -15.46 -23.47 -12.42
N ASP A 110 -16.49 -22.60 -12.40
CA ASP A 110 -17.86 -22.96 -12.01
C ASP A 110 -18.92 -22.43 -13.01
N LEU A 111 -18.77 -22.76 -14.31
CA LEU A 111 -19.88 -22.85 -15.28
C LEU A 111 -19.63 -24.01 -16.26
#